data_AF-A0AAW3DHN5-F1
#
_entry.id   AF-A0AAW3DHN5-F1
#
_cell.length_a   1.000
_cell.length_b   1.000
_cell.length_c   1.000
_cell.angle_alpha   90.00
_cell.angle_beta   90.00
_cell.angle_gamma   90.00
#
_symmetry.space_group_name_H-M   'P 1'
#
loop_
_entity.id
_entity.type
_entity.pdbx_description
1 polymer ?
#
loop_
_entity_poly.entity_id
_entity_poly.type
_entity_poly.pdbx_seq_one_letter_code
_entity_poly.pdbx_strand_id
1 'polypeptide(L)'
;LGHLTVPWPLQVPRVLLWLMIEIAIIGSDMQEVIGTAIAFSLLSAGRIPLWGGVLITIVDTLFFLFLDKYGLRKLEAFFGLLITIMALTFGYEYVVVRPRQAEVLKGIFLPYCRGCGREELLQAVGIVGAIIMPHNIFLHSSLVKTRAIDRSKKEAVQEANMYFLTESCLALFISFLINLFVMAVFGEAFYHQRNEDVHNKCINSSVSHYASIFPTNNETVSVDIYQGGVILGCYFGAAALYIWAIGILAAGQSSTMTGTYAGQFVME
;
A
#
# COMPACT_ATOMS: atom_id res chain seq x y z
N LEU A 1 7.12 -24.20 -2.06
CA LEU A 1 8.28 -24.89 -2.68
C LEU A 1 8.05 -26.39 -2.91
N GLY A 2 8.08 -27.28 -1.91
CA GLY A 2 7.95 -28.74 -2.13
C GLY A 2 6.73 -29.32 -2.89
N HIS A 3 5.60 -28.60 -3.02
CA HIS A 3 4.42 -29.07 -3.78
C HIS A 3 4.32 -28.53 -5.22
N LEU A 4 5.18 -27.56 -5.59
CA LEU A 4 5.30 -27.07 -6.97
C LEU A 4 6.56 -27.62 -7.66
N THR A 5 7.49 -28.18 -6.90
CA THR A 5 8.64 -28.96 -7.37
C THR A 5 8.28 -30.44 -7.56
N VAL A 6 7.12 -30.72 -8.15
CA VAL A 6 6.79 -32.05 -8.67
C VAL A 6 7.60 -32.22 -9.96
N PRO A 7 8.16 -33.40 -10.28
CA PRO A 7 9.06 -33.61 -11.42
C PRO A 7 8.30 -33.50 -12.74
N TRP A 8 7.95 -32.28 -13.15
CA TRP A 8 7.55 -32.00 -14.52
C TRP A 8 8.82 -31.83 -15.35
N PRO A 9 9.01 -32.63 -16.42
CA PRO A 9 10.21 -32.59 -17.27
C PRO A 9 10.21 -31.36 -18.20
N LEU A 10 9.52 -30.29 -17.83
CA LEU A 10 9.36 -29.11 -18.66
C LEU A 10 10.05 -27.96 -17.93
N GLN A 11 11.27 -27.65 -18.36
CA GLN A 11 11.98 -26.43 -17.96
C GLN A 11 11.15 -25.18 -18.31
N VAL A 12 10.26 -25.28 -19.31
CA VAL A 12 9.47 -24.18 -19.87
C VAL A 12 8.43 -23.61 -18.88
N PRO A 13 7.51 -24.38 -18.27
CA PRO A 13 6.58 -23.87 -17.25
C PRO A 13 7.26 -23.23 -16.05
N ARG A 14 8.39 -23.78 -15.59
CA ARG A 14 9.12 -23.21 -14.45
C ARG A 14 9.73 -21.84 -14.78
N VAL A 15 10.38 -21.72 -15.94
CA VAL A 15 10.95 -20.45 -16.40
C VAL A 15 9.84 -19.42 -16.67
N LEU A 16 8.71 -19.86 -17.24
CA LEU A 16 7.55 -18.99 -17.48
C LEU A 16 6.97 -18.45 -16.16
N LEU A 17 6.76 -19.32 -15.17
CA LEU A 17 6.27 -18.93 -13.84
C LEU A 17 7.23 -17.99 -13.13
N TRP A 18 8.53 -18.28 -13.20
CA TRP A 18 9.58 -17.41 -12.65
C TRP A 18 9.52 -16.02 -13.29
N LEU A 19 9.48 -15.94 -14.63
CA LEU A 19 9.39 -14.67 -15.35
C LEU A 19 8.13 -13.88 -14.99
N MET A 20 6.98 -14.55 -14.88
CA MET A 20 5.72 -13.90 -14.48
C MET A 20 5.79 -13.31 -13.08
N ILE A 21 6.40 -14.03 -12.13
CA ILE A 21 6.54 -13.55 -10.75
C ILE A 21 7.55 -12.40 -10.67
N GLU A 22 8.68 -12.49 -11.37
CA GLU A 22 9.66 -11.40 -11.45
C GLU A 22 9.04 -10.11 -12.01
N ILE A 23 8.27 -10.21 -13.10
CA ILE A 23 7.54 -9.06 -13.65
C ILE A 23 6.55 -8.49 -12.62
N ALA A 24 5.86 -9.35 -11.87
CA ALA A 24 4.94 -8.90 -10.83
C ALA A 24 5.66 -8.22 -9.65
N ILE A 25 6.86 -8.68 -9.27
CA ILE A 25 7.69 -8.05 -8.23
C ILE A 25 8.19 -6.68 -8.70
N ILE A 26 8.70 -6.58 -9.93
CA ILE A 26 9.14 -5.31 -10.53
C ILE A 26 7.97 -4.32 -10.60
N GLY A 27 6.78 -4.78 -10.98
CA GLY A 27 5.57 -3.95 -11.01
C GLY A 27 5.16 -3.43 -9.64
N SER A 28 5.32 -4.24 -8.59
CA SER A 28 5.07 -3.84 -7.20
C SER A 28 6.09 -2.83 -6.70
N ASP A 29 7.38 -3.06 -6.97
CA ASP A 29 8.49 -2.19 -6.57
C ASP A 29 8.38 -0.80 -7.22
N MET A 30 7.89 -0.73 -8.46
CA MET A 30 7.63 0.55 -9.14
C MET A 30 6.61 1.42 -8.39
N GLN A 31 5.50 0.85 -7.90
CA GLN A 31 4.47 1.59 -7.17
C GLN A 31 5.03 2.19 -5.87
N GLU A 32 5.94 1.46 -5.25
CA GLU A 32 6.62 1.85 -4.03
C GLU A 32 7.63 2.97 -4.22
N VAL A 33 8.49 2.86 -5.25
CA VAL A 33 9.45 3.91 -5.59
C VAL A 33 8.71 5.22 -5.89
N ILE A 34 7.57 5.14 -6.58
CA ILE A 34 6.71 6.31 -6.84
C ILE A 34 6.12 6.84 -5.53
N GLY A 35 5.56 5.97 -4.68
CA GLY A 35 4.93 6.37 -3.42
C GLY A 35 5.91 7.05 -2.45
N THR A 36 7.08 6.46 -2.24
CA THR A 36 8.14 7.02 -1.40
C THR A 36 8.71 8.33 -1.96
N ALA A 37 8.92 8.44 -3.28
CA ALA A 37 9.34 9.68 -3.91
C ALA A 37 8.30 10.81 -3.72
N ILE A 38 7.01 10.48 -3.85
CA ILE A 38 5.90 11.39 -3.56
C ILE A 38 5.90 11.80 -2.08
N ALA A 39 6.09 10.85 -1.16
CA ALA A 39 6.16 11.12 0.27
C ALA A 39 7.30 12.08 0.63
N PHE A 40 8.50 11.88 0.08
CA PHE A 40 9.62 12.81 0.28
C PHE A 40 9.35 14.20 -0.32
N SER A 41 8.70 14.27 -1.49
CA SER A 41 8.31 15.54 -2.11
C SER A 41 7.32 16.31 -1.22
N LEU A 42 6.32 15.62 -0.65
CA LEU A 42 5.35 16.22 0.27
C LEU A 42 5.96 16.61 1.63
N LEU A 43 6.78 15.74 2.23
CA LEU A 43 7.46 16.00 3.51
C LEU A 43 8.45 17.16 3.42
N SER A 44 9.12 17.30 2.29
CA SER A 44 10.10 18.37 2.06
C SER A 44 9.47 19.72 1.67
N ALA A 45 8.13 19.84 1.74
CA ALA A 45 7.39 21.01 1.29
C ALA A 45 7.70 21.40 -0.18
N GLY A 46 7.98 20.40 -1.03
CA GLY A 46 8.35 20.60 -2.44
C GLY A 46 9.81 20.99 -2.69
N ARG A 47 10.68 20.93 -1.67
CA ARG A 47 12.13 21.18 -1.85
C ARG A 47 12.85 20.05 -2.57
N ILE A 48 12.43 18.81 -2.34
CA ILE A 48 12.98 17.64 -3.03
C ILE A 48 12.09 17.34 -4.23
N PRO A 49 12.60 17.49 -5.47
CA PRO A 49 11.82 17.15 -6.65
C PRO A 49 11.65 15.63 -6.76
N LEU A 50 10.66 15.16 -7.52
CA LEU A 50 10.33 13.73 -7.65
C LEU A 50 11.54 12.87 -8.04
N TRP A 51 12.36 13.32 -9.01
CA TRP A 51 13.61 12.63 -9.40
C TRP A 51 14.61 12.50 -8.25
N GLY A 52 14.65 13.48 -7.35
CA GLY A 52 15.48 13.43 -6.14
C GLY A 52 14.94 12.41 -5.14
N GLY A 53 13.62 12.33 -4.99
CA GLY A 53 12.96 11.28 -4.21
C GLY A 53 13.33 9.88 -4.71
N VAL A 54 13.26 9.65 -6.02
CA VAL A 54 13.64 8.37 -6.66
C VAL A 54 15.11 8.01 -6.45
N LEU A 55 16.02 8.99 -6.37
CA LEU A 55 17.43 8.69 -6.05
C LEU A 55 17.61 8.26 -4.58
N ILE A 56 16.82 8.82 -3.66
CA ILE A 56 16.87 8.46 -2.24
C ILE A 56 16.37 7.02 -2.04
N THR A 57 15.36 6.57 -2.80
CA THR A 57 14.82 5.21 -2.69
C THR A 57 15.84 4.15 -3.09
N ILE A 58 16.77 4.45 -4.00
CA ILE A 58 17.88 3.54 -4.33
C ILE A 58 18.81 3.34 -3.13
N VAL A 59 19.07 4.40 -2.36
CA VAL A 59 19.90 4.30 -1.15
C VAL A 59 19.18 3.52 -0.06
N ASP A 60 17.87 3.73 0.03
CA ASP A 60 17.01 3.06 0.99
C ASP A 60 16.90 1.54 0.74
N THR A 61 16.75 1.11 -0.51
CA THR A 61 16.76 -0.34 -0.86
C THR A 61 18.09 -1.00 -0.49
N LEU A 62 19.22 -0.29 -0.67
CA LEU A 62 20.55 -0.76 -0.22
C LEU A 62 20.66 -0.83 1.30
N PHE A 63 20.07 0.14 2.01
CA PHE A 63 20.01 0.13 3.47
C PHE A 63 19.22 -1.06 4.00
N PHE A 64 18.09 -1.39 3.37
CA PHE A 64 17.30 -2.56 3.74
C PHE A 64 18.01 -3.88 3.49
N LEU A 65 18.73 -4.00 2.38
CA LEU A 65 19.55 -5.19 2.12
C LEU A 65 20.63 -5.39 3.19
N PHE A 66 21.14 -4.31 3.78
CA PHE A 66 22.02 -4.39 4.94
C PHE A 66 21.29 -4.80 6.23
N LEU A 67 20.03 -4.38 6.39
CA LEU A 67 19.18 -4.66 7.55
C LEU A 67 18.69 -6.12 7.59
N ASP A 68 18.51 -6.76 6.42
CA ASP A 68 18.22 -8.20 6.31
C ASP A 68 19.27 -9.07 7.06
N LYS A 69 20.53 -8.61 7.04
CA LYS A 69 21.64 -9.29 7.75
C LYS A 69 21.51 -9.29 9.27
N TYR A 70 20.64 -8.45 9.87
CA TYR A 70 20.46 -8.32 11.32
C TYR A 70 19.44 -9.30 11.92
N GLY A 71 18.77 -10.12 11.10
CA GLY A 71 17.99 -11.29 11.53
C GLY A 71 16.47 -11.08 11.62
N LEU A 72 15.74 -12.18 11.37
CA LEU A 72 14.29 -12.21 11.12
C LEU A 72 13.43 -11.55 12.21
N ARG A 73 13.75 -11.74 13.49
CA ARG A 73 12.93 -11.19 14.60
C ARG A 73 12.94 -9.67 14.67
N LYS A 74 14.06 -9.02 14.32
CA LYS A 74 14.16 -7.55 14.33
C LYS A 74 13.38 -6.96 13.17
N LEU A 75 13.40 -7.67 12.05
CA LEU A 75 12.70 -7.28 10.84
C LEU A 75 11.18 -7.42 10.96
N GLU A 76 10.68 -8.49 11.58
CA GLU A 76 9.27 -8.65 11.91
C GLU A 76 8.76 -7.52 12.83
N ALA A 77 9.57 -7.14 13.84
CA ALA A 77 9.25 -5.99 14.70
C ALA A 77 9.22 -4.66 13.93
N PHE A 78 10.11 -4.49 12.95
CA PHE A 78 10.13 -3.31 12.07
C PHE A 78 8.88 -3.26 11.15
N PHE A 79 8.46 -4.40 10.59
CA PHE A 79 7.18 -4.49 9.87
C PHE A 79 6.00 -4.09 10.76
N GLY A 80 5.95 -4.61 11.99
CA GLY A 80 4.92 -4.25 12.96
C GLY A 80 4.88 -2.75 13.25
N LEU A 81 6.05 -2.11 13.33
CA LEU A 81 6.16 -0.65 13.48
C LEU A 81 5.59 0.09 12.27
N LEU A 82 5.95 -0.28 11.05
CA LEU A 82 5.46 0.36 9.82
C LEU A 82 3.94 0.21 9.67
N ILE A 83 3.39 -0.98 9.93
CA ILE A 83 1.94 -1.23 9.90
C ILE A 83 1.23 -0.38 10.95
N THR A 84 1.81 -0.27 12.15
CA THR A 84 1.25 0.58 13.21
C THR A 84 1.24 2.05 12.79
N ILE A 85 2.31 2.55 12.17
CA ILE A 85 2.37 3.92 11.65
C ILE A 85 1.27 4.13 10.61
N MET A 86 1.14 3.23 9.62
CA MET A 86 0.07 3.33 8.60
C MET A 86 -1.34 3.32 9.22
N ALA A 87 -1.60 2.42 10.16
CA ALA A 87 -2.90 2.34 10.83
C ALA A 87 -3.23 3.62 11.60
N LEU A 88 -2.23 4.22 12.26
CA LEU A 88 -2.40 5.46 13.01
C LEU A 88 -2.57 6.68 12.08
N THR A 89 -1.76 6.80 11.03
CA THR A 89 -1.83 7.95 10.11
C THR A 89 -3.13 7.93 9.30
N PHE A 90 -3.45 6.83 8.64
CA PHE A 90 -4.69 6.73 7.86
C PHE A 90 -5.94 6.69 8.75
N GLY A 91 -5.83 6.12 9.95
CA GLY A 91 -6.88 6.19 10.96
C GLY A 91 -7.14 7.63 11.44
N TYR A 92 -6.08 8.43 11.62
CA TYR A 92 -6.20 9.85 11.95
C TYR A 92 -6.89 10.63 10.83
N GLU A 93 -6.47 10.44 9.57
CA GLU A 93 -7.11 11.07 8.40
C GLU A 93 -8.60 10.75 8.34
N TYR A 94 -8.98 9.49 8.56
CA TYR A 94 -10.38 9.08 8.59
C TYR A 94 -11.20 9.81 9.66
N VAL A 95 -10.64 10.00 10.85
CA VAL A 95 -11.30 10.71 11.96
C VAL A 95 -11.39 12.21 11.71
N VAL A 96 -10.39 12.81 11.05
CA VAL A 96 -10.38 14.24 10.72
C VAL A 96 -11.36 14.57 9.60
N VAL A 97 -11.36 13.74 8.54
CA VAL A 97 -12.23 13.93 7.36
C VAL A 97 -13.70 13.70 7.70
N ARG A 98 -13.99 12.86 8.71
CA ARG A 98 -15.34 12.51 9.17
C ARG A 98 -16.29 12.14 8.02
N PRO A 99 -15.94 11.13 7.20
CA PRO A 99 -16.83 10.66 6.15
C PRO A 99 -18.15 10.16 6.76
N ARG A 100 -19.24 10.28 6.00
CA ARG A 100 -20.58 9.87 6.43
C ARG A 100 -20.63 8.37 6.72
N GLN A 101 -20.62 8.02 8.00
CA GLN A 101 -20.58 6.63 8.48
C GLN A 101 -21.70 5.76 7.93
N ALA A 102 -22.90 6.32 7.74
CA ALA A 102 -24.04 5.60 7.17
C ALA A 102 -23.78 5.19 5.71
N GLU A 103 -23.12 6.03 4.92
CA GLU A 103 -22.81 5.75 3.52
C GLU A 103 -21.67 4.72 3.41
N VAL A 104 -20.64 4.84 4.25
CA VAL A 104 -19.53 3.87 4.34
C VAL A 104 -20.06 2.49 4.74
N LEU A 105 -20.86 2.40 5.81
CA LEU A 105 -21.42 1.13 6.29
C LEU A 105 -22.32 0.49 5.24
N LYS A 106 -23.14 1.30 4.55
CA LYS A 106 -23.98 0.83 3.46
C LYS A 106 -23.13 0.28 2.30
N GLY A 107 -22.02 0.93 1.96
CA GLY A 107 -21.10 0.48 0.92
C GLY A 107 -20.39 -0.84 1.27
N ILE A 108 -20.08 -1.08 2.55
CA ILE A 108 -19.48 -2.33 3.02
C ILE A 108 -20.46 -3.52 2.86
N PHE A 109 -21.73 -3.33 3.18
CA PHE A 109 -22.73 -4.41 3.19
C PHE A 109 -23.49 -4.58 1.88
N LEU A 110 -23.62 -3.53 1.07
CA LEU A 110 -24.33 -3.56 -0.22
C LEU A 110 -23.38 -3.21 -1.38
N PRO A 111 -22.86 -4.23 -2.10
CA PRO A 111 -22.11 -4.02 -3.34
C PRO A 111 -23.07 -3.65 -4.47
N TYR A 112 -23.58 -2.42 -4.46
CA TYR A 112 -24.55 -1.95 -5.45
C TYR A 112 -24.21 -0.54 -5.92
N CYS A 113 -24.04 -0.40 -7.24
CA CYS A 113 -23.84 0.89 -7.89
C CYS A 113 -24.94 1.16 -8.90
N ARG A 114 -25.68 2.26 -8.74
CA ARG A 114 -26.66 2.72 -9.75
C ARG A 114 -25.92 3.55 -10.79
N GLY A 115 -25.82 3.03 -12.01
CA GLY A 115 -25.26 3.76 -13.14
C GLY A 115 -23.73 3.74 -13.26
N CYS A 116 -23.05 2.79 -12.60
CA CYS A 116 -21.61 2.58 -12.87
C CYS A 116 -21.41 2.21 -14.34
N GLY A 117 -20.54 2.98 -15.01
CA GLY A 117 -20.09 2.72 -16.36
C GLY A 117 -18.89 1.78 -16.39
N ARG A 118 -18.14 1.83 -17.49
CA ARG A 118 -16.94 1.00 -17.69
C ARG A 118 -15.77 1.48 -16.83
N GLU A 119 -15.63 2.78 -16.61
CA GLU A 119 -14.50 3.36 -15.87
C GLU A 119 -14.52 2.96 -14.39
N GLU A 120 -15.69 3.03 -13.74
CA GLU A 120 -15.86 2.64 -12.34
C GLU A 120 -15.67 1.13 -12.15
N LEU A 121 -16.10 0.33 -13.14
CA LEU A 121 -15.86 -1.11 -13.13
C LEU A 121 -14.37 -1.43 -13.29
N LEU A 122 -13.66 -0.74 -14.18
CA LEU A 122 -12.21 -0.89 -14.37
C LEU A 122 -11.46 -0.50 -13.09
N GLN A 123 -11.88 0.57 -12.41
CA GLN A 123 -11.31 0.96 -11.12
C GLN A 123 -11.56 -0.10 -10.04
N ALA A 124 -12.77 -0.66 -9.96
CA ALA A 124 -13.10 -1.74 -9.03
C ALA A 124 -12.26 -3.01 -9.27
N VAL A 125 -12.09 -3.41 -10.54
CA VAL A 125 -11.21 -4.53 -10.92
C VAL A 125 -9.75 -4.22 -10.58
N GLY A 126 -9.31 -2.97 -10.78
CA GLY A 126 -7.99 -2.49 -10.38
C GLY A 126 -7.74 -2.62 -8.88
N ILE A 127 -8.73 -2.27 -8.05
CA ILE A 127 -8.65 -2.44 -6.58
C ILE A 127 -8.51 -3.92 -6.21
N VAL A 128 -9.31 -4.80 -6.84
CA VAL A 128 -9.19 -6.26 -6.60
C VAL A 128 -7.81 -6.77 -6.98
N GLY A 129 -7.27 -6.34 -8.12
CA GLY A 129 -5.92 -6.70 -8.57
C GLY A 129 -4.81 -6.16 -7.65
N ALA A 130 -4.98 -4.95 -7.11
CA ALA A 130 -4.04 -4.35 -6.17
C ALA A 130 -4.02 -5.08 -4.82
N ILE A 131 -5.16 -5.60 -4.36
CA ILE A 131 -5.26 -6.34 -3.09
C ILE A 131 -4.67 -7.75 -3.21
N ILE A 132 -4.90 -8.43 -4.33
CA ILE A 132 -4.45 -9.80 -4.55
C ILE A 132 -3.06 -9.79 -5.19
N MET A 133 -2.02 -9.63 -4.36
CA MET A 133 -0.62 -9.69 -4.78
C MET A 133 -0.11 -11.15 -4.84
N PRO A 134 0.20 -11.69 -6.04
CA PRO A 134 0.59 -13.10 -6.16
C PRO A 134 1.88 -13.46 -5.41
N HIS A 135 2.86 -12.54 -5.38
CA HIS A 135 4.13 -12.76 -4.71
C HIS A 135 3.99 -12.90 -3.18
N ASN A 136 2.95 -12.28 -2.58
CA ASN A 136 2.66 -12.44 -1.14
C ASN A 136 2.23 -13.88 -0.80
N ILE A 137 1.61 -14.61 -1.72
CA ILE A 137 1.25 -16.02 -1.51
C ILE A 137 2.51 -16.89 -1.41
N PHE A 138 3.53 -16.60 -2.22
CA PHE A 138 4.82 -17.28 -2.16
C PHE A 138 5.58 -16.95 -0.88
N LEU A 139 5.62 -15.66 -0.53
CA LEU A 139 6.26 -15.17 0.70
C LEU A 139 5.63 -15.76 1.96
N HIS A 140 4.30 -15.76 2.06
CA HIS A 140 3.61 -16.34 3.22
C HIS A 140 3.86 -17.85 3.33
N SER A 141 3.92 -18.54 2.19
CA SER A 141 4.22 -19.97 2.14
C SER A 141 5.66 -20.31 2.55
N SER A 142 6.63 -19.41 2.35
CA SER A 142 8.01 -19.60 2.79
C SER A 142 8.19 -19.21 4.26
N LEU A 143 7.57 -18.12 4.72
CA LEU A 143 7.61 -17.67 6.11
C LEU A 143 7.04 -18.71 7.09
N VAL A 144 5.95 -19.39 6.74
CA VAL A 144 5.39 -20.46 7.57
C VAL A 144 6.39 -21.62 7.77
N LYS A 145 7.33 -21.81 6.83
CA LYS A 145 8.34 -22.88 6.90
C LYS A 145 9.58 -22.54 7.73
N THR A 146 9.83 -21.26 8.02
CA THR A 146 11.00 -20.86 8.81
C THR A 146 10.82 -21.17 10.30
N ARG A 147 9.57 -21.29 10.78
CA ARG A 147 9.26 -21.69 12.15
C ARG A 147 9.49 -23.20 12.33
N ALA A 148 10.32 -23.56 13.33
CA ALA A 148 10.62 -24.96 13.64
C ALA A 148 9.40 -25.62 14.30
N ILE A 149 8.76 -26.55 13.59
CA ILE A 149 7.58 -27.31 14.05
C ILE A 149 7.92 -28.79 13.97
N ASP A 150 7.69 -29.52 15.06
CA ASP A 150 7.82 -30.96 15.09
C ASP A 150 6.65 -31.61 14.32
N ARG A 151 6.91 -31.95 13.04
CA ARG A 151 5.91 -32.53 12.14
C ARG A 151 5.52 -33.96 12.49
N SER A 152 6.20 -34.59 13.45
CA SER A 152 5.85 -35.94 13.92
C SER A 152 4.61 -35.94 14.83
N LYS A 153 4.34 -34.81 15.50
CA LYS A 153 3.22 -34.64 16.42
C LYS A 153 2.08 -33.86 15.76
N LYS A 154 0.95 -34.54 15.57
CA LYS A 154 -0.24 -33.94 14.94
C LYS A 154 -0.77 -32.73 15.72
N GLU A 155 -0.72 -32.78 17.06
CA GLU A 155 -1.15 -31.68 17.94
C GLU A 155 -0.32 -30.41 17.73
N ALA A 156 1.01 -30.54 17.61
CA ALA A 156 1.90 -29.41 17.37
C ALA A 156 1.65 -28.74 16.01
N VAL A 157 1.29 -29.52 14.98
CA VAL A 157 0.94 -28.99 13.66
C VAL A 157 -0.42 -28.27 13.70
N GLN A 158 -1.41 -28.82 14.42
CA GLN A 158 -2.71 -28.17 14.58
C GLN A 158 -2.62 -26.86 15.34
N GLU A 159 -1.85 -26.83 16.43
CA GLU A 159 -1.58 -25.63 17.22
C GLU A 159 -0.87 -24.57 16.37
N ALA A 160 0.19 -24.95 15.63
CA ALA A 160 0.88 -24.04 14.72
C ALA A 160 -0.06 -23.46 13.66
N ASN A 161 -0.91 -24.29 13.04
CA ASN A 161 -1.88 -23.82 12.05
C ASN A 161 -2.89 -22.84 12.65
N MET A 162 -3.32 -23.03 13.90
CA MET A 162 -4.25 -22.12 14.57
C MET A 162 -3.59 -20.75 14.83
N TYR A 163 -2.34 -20.73 15.28
CA TYR A 163 -1.59 -19.49 15.45
C TYR A 163 -1.37 -18.77 14.13
N PHE A 164 -0.95 -19.47 13.07
CA PHE A 164 -0.77 -18.87 11.75
C PHE A 164 -2.08 -18.33 11.18
N LEU A 165 -3.19 -19.07 11.30
CA LEU A 165 -4.48 -18.60 10.84
C LEU A 165 -4.89 -17.31 11.57
N THR A 166 -4.67 -17.25 12.89
CA THR A 166 -4.99 -16.08 13.70
C THR A 166 -4.11 -14.88 13.33
N GLU A 167 -2.81 -15.10 13.15
CA GLU A 167 -1.84 -14.08 12.73
C GLU A 167 -2.20 -13.50 11.35
N SER A 168 -2.41 -14.37 10.34
CA SER A 168 -2.80 -13.94 9.00
C SER A 168 -4.16 -13.24 8.98
N CYS A 169 -5.13 -13.75 9.75
CA CYS A 169 -6.47 -13.14 9.83
C CYS A 169 -6.40 -11.74 10.44
N LEU A 170 -5.64 -11.55 11.52
CA LEU A 170 -5.43 -10.25 12.14
C LEU A 170 -4.73 -9.27 11.19
N ALA A 171 -3.67 -9.71 10.52
CA ALA A 171 -2.93 -8.87 9.57
C ALA A 171 -3.80 -8.44 8.38
N LEU A 172 -4.56 -9.37 7.79
CA LEU A 172 -5.49 -9.08 6.69
C LEU A 172 -6.66 -8.18 7.14
N PHE A 173 -7.14 -8.34 8.38
CA PHE A 173 -8.18 -7.48 8.94
C PHE A 173 -7.68 -6.03 9.13
N ILE A 174 -6.46 -5.84 9.64
CA ILE A 174 -5.84 -4.51 9.74
C ILE A 174 -5.65 -3.90 8.35
N SER A 175 -5.17 -4.69 7.38
CA SER A 175 -5.04 -4.23 5.99
C SER A 175 -6.38 -3.82 5.38
N PHE A 176 -7.44 -4.59 5.63
CA PHE A 176 -8.80 -4.23 5.24
C PHE A 176 -9.25 -2.89 5.84
N LEU A 177 -9.00 -2.65 7.13
CA LEU A 177 -9.33 -1.38 7.79
C LEU A 177 -8.55 -0.19 7.19
N ILE A 178 -7.26 -0.36 6.92
CA ILE A 178 -6.44 0.68 6.29
C ILE A 178 -7.00 1.02 4.90
N ASN A 179 -7.27 0.01 4.07
CA ASN A 179 -7.84 0.22 2.73
C ASN A 179 -9.22 0.88 2.81
N LEU A 180 -10.06 0.49 3.77
CA LEU A 180 -11.35 1.12 4.02
C LEU A 180 -11.19 2.61 4.38
N PHE A 181 -10.26 2.95 5.28
CA PHE A 181 -10.00 4.33 5.68
C PHE A 181 -9.54 5.18 4.51
N VAL A 182 -8.53 4.71 3.76
CA VAL A 182 -8.01 5.43 2.58
C VAL A 182 -9.10 5.65 1.54
N MET A 183 -9.87 4.60 1.20
CA MET A 183 -10.94 4.71 0.21
C MET A 183 -12.07 5.65 0.65
N ALA A 184 -12.44 5.64 1.93
CA ALA A 184 -13.46 6.53 2.47
C ALA A 184 -12.99 7.99 2.49
N VAL A 185 -11.74 8.24 2.87
CA VAL A 185 -11.13 9.57 2.86
C VAL A 185 -11.05 10.12 1.43
N PHE A 186 -10.60 9.31 0.48
CA PHE A 186 -10.52 9.72 -0.92
C PHE A 186 -11.90 9.91 -1.54
N GLY A 187 -12.86 9.07 -1.18
CA GLY A 187 -14.27 9.26 -1.53
C GLY A 187 -14.76 10.64 -1.11
N GLU A 188 -14.68 10.99 0.16
CA GLU A 188 -15.16 12.29 0.65
C GLU A 188 -14.37 13.47 0.05
N ALA A 189 -13.04 13.33 -0.10
CA ALA A 189 -12.19 14.41 -0.56
C ALA A 189 -12.34 14.74 -2.06
N PHE A 190 -12.60 13.74 -2.91
CA PHE A 190 -12.65 13.94 -4.37
C PHE A 190 -14.07 13.91 -4.96
N TYR A 191 -15.08 13.42 -4.23
CA TYR A 191 -16.42 13.24 -4.78
C TYR A 191 -17.04 14.57 -5.24
N HIS A 192 -17.32 14.66 -6.55
CA HIS A 192 -17.86 15.84 -7.27
C HIS A 192 -17.04 17.13 -7.12
N GLN A 193 -15.74 17.05 -6.79
CA GLN A 193 -14.89 18.23 -6.72
C GLN A 193 -14.37 18.65 -8.10
N ARG A 194 -14.45 19.94 -8.40
CA ARG A 194 -13.88 20.55 -9.60
C ARG A 194 -12.52 21.18 -9.28
N ASN A 195 -11.64 21.25 -10.26
CA ASN A 195 -10.30 21.79 -10.04
C ASN A 195 -10.33 23.25 -9.56
N GLU A 196 -11.24 24.08 -10.08
CA GLU A 196 -11.39 25.48 -9.66
C GLU A 196 -11.78 25.62 -8.17
N ASP A 197 -12.72 24.81 -7.69
CA ASP A 197 -13.19 24.84 -6.29
C ASP A 197 -12.08 24.46 -5.32
N VAL A 198 -11.28 23.44 -5.69
CA VAL A 198 -10.13 23.00 -4.92
C VAL A 198 -9.02 24.06 -4.93
N HIS A 199 -8.73 24.65 -6.09
CA HIS A 199 -7.74 25.70 -6.24
C HIS A 199 -8.04 26.91 -5.33
N ASN A 200 -9.29 27.39 -5.35
CA ASN A 200 -9.73 28.53 -4.53
C ASN A 200 -9.62 28.24 -3.02
N LYS A 201 -9.93 27.02 -2.60
CA LYS A 201 -9.73 26.59 -1.20
C LYS A 201 -8.25 26.48 -0.83
N CYS A 202 -7.42 25.96 -1.73
CA CYS A 202 -5.98 25.82 -1.49
C CYS A 202 -5.28 27.18 -1.31
N ILE A 203 -5.63 28.21 -2.09
CA ILE A 203 -5.05 29.56 -1.96
C ILE A 203 -5.30 30.15 -0.57
N ASN A 204 -6.51 29.95 -0.03
CA ASN A 204 -6.89 30.48 1.28
C ASN A 204 -6.37 29.64 2.46
N SER A 205 -5.71 28.51 2.19
CA SER A 205 -5.21 27.60 3.20
C SER A 205 -3.72 27.84 3.50
N SER A 206 -3.23 27.25 4.59
CA SER A 206 -1.82 27.25 4.99
C SER A 206 -0.86 26.62 3.97
N VAL A 207 -1.41 25.97 2.93
CA VAL A 207 -0.70 25.16 1.92
C VAL A 207 -0.77 25.83 0.54
N SER A 208 -0.83 27.17 0.50
CA SER A 208 -1.05 27.96 -0.73
C SER A 208 0.01 27.74 -1.83
N HIS A 209 1.24 27.35 -1.47
CA HIS A 209 2.31 27.02 -2.41
C HIS A 209 1.94 25.87 -3.37
N TYR A 210 1.02 24.99 -2.96
CA TYR A 210 0.60 23.84 -3.75
C TYR A 210 -0.65 24.11 -4.61
N ALA A 211 -1.24 25.31 -4.54
CA ALA A 211 -2.43 25.64 -5.31
C ALA A 211 -2.20 25.50 -6.83
N SER A 212 -0.98 25.76 -7.31
CA SER A 212 -0.62 25.68 -8.73
C SER A 212 -0.72 24.28 -9.34
N ILE A 213 -0.91 23.23 -8.54
CA ILE A 213 -1.06 21.84 -9.01
C ILE A 213 -2.46 21.60 -9.58
N PHE A 214 -3.46 22.34 -9.10
CA PHE A 214 -4.83 22.24 -9.60
C PHE A 214 -5.04 23.33 -10.66
N PRO A 215 -5.17 22.97 -11.95
CA PRO A 215 -5.45 23.95 -13.00
C PRO A 215 -6.85 24.54 -12.80
N THR A 216 -7.05 25.83 -13.08
CA THR A 216 -8.36 26.50 -13.01
C THR A 216 -9.25 26.11 -14.19
N ASN A 217 -9.56 24.82 -14.31
CA ASN A 217 -10.46 24.25 -15.31
C ASN A 217 -11.72 23.72 -14.63
N ASN A 218 -12.83 23.68 -15.37
CA ASN A 218 -14.10 23.17 -14.87
C ASN A 218 -14.21 21.62 -14.94
N GLU A 219 -13.09 20.94 -15.19
CA GLU A 219 -12.98 19.48 -15.20
C GLU A 219 -12.90 18.92 -13.78
N THR A 220 -13.30 17.66 -13.61
CA THR A 220 -13.14 16.92 -12.35
C THR A 220 -11.66 16.71 -12.04
N VAL A 221 -11.31 16.75 -10.77
CA VAL A 221 -9.94 16.52 -10.31
C VAL A 221 -9.54 15.07 -10.61
N SER A 222 -8.37 14.87 -11.25
CA SER A 222 -7.78 13.54 -11.38
C SER A 222 -7.41 12.98 -10.02
N VAL A 223 -7.67 11.70 -9.78
CA VAL A 223 -7.30 11.06 -8.51
C VAL A 223 -5.86 10.57 -8.61
N ASP A 224 -4.96 11.21 -7.86
CA ASP A 224 -3.56 10.80 -7.72
C ASP A 224 -3.14 10.91 -6.25
N ILE A 225 -2.16 10.10 -5.83
CA ILE A 225 -1.66 10.03 -4.45
C ILE A 225 -1.02 11.37 -4.04
N TYR A 226 -0.35 12.04 -4.97
CA TYR A 226 0.24 13.37 -4.75
C TYR A 226 -0.85 14.44 -4.59
N GLN A 227 -1.81 14.50 -5.52
CA GLN A 227 -2.94 15.42 -5.44
C GLN A 227 -3.83 15.14 -4.22
N GLY A 228 -3.95 13.88 -3.80
CA GLY A 228 -4.64 13.43 -2.59
C GLY A 228 -4.04 14.01 -1.31
N GLY A 229 -2.72 14.01 -1.18
CA GLY A 229 -2.07 14.63 -0.03
C GLY A 229 -2.28 16.14 0.02
N VAL A 230 -2.24 16.80 -1.14
CA VAL A 230 -2.44 18.25 -1.24
C VAL A 230 -3.87 18.63 -0.95
N ILE A 231 -4.87 17.92 -1.51
CA ILE A 231 -6.28 18.25 -1.28
C ILE A 231 -6.65 18.08 0.21
N LEU A 232 -6.14 17.03 0.86
CA LEU A 232 -6.30 16.86 2.31
C LEU A 232 -5.66 18.02 3.08
N GLY A 233 -4.47 18.43 2.68
CA GLY A 233 -3.79 19.62 3.22
C GLY A 233 -4.61 20.92 3.07
N CYS A 234 -5.24 21.12 1.91
CA CYS A 234 -6.03 22.32 1.64
C CYS A 234 -7.31 22.36 2.47
N TYR A 235 -8.01 21.24 2.60
CA TYR A 235 -9.30 21.14 3.28
C TYR A 235 -9.19 21.00 4.80
N PHE A 236 -8.25 20.21 5.28
CA PHE A 236 -8.13 19.81 6.69
C PHE A 236 -6.86 20.36 7.37
N GLY A 237 -6.00 21.05 6.62
CA GLY A 237 -4.83 21.77 7.12
C GLY A 237 -3.50 21.03 6.88
N ALA A 238 -2.38 21.74 7.05
CA ALA A 238 -1.04 21.21 6.76
C ALA A 238 -0.69 19.92 7.52
N ALA A 239 -1.25 19.72 8.72
CA ALA A 239 -1.03 18.50 9.50
C ALA A 239 -1.50 17.24 8.75
N ALA A 240 -2.65 17.30 8.08
CA ALA A 240 -3.19 16.18 7.31
C ALA A 240 -2.27 15.80 6.13
N LEU A 241 -1.72 16.80 5.44
CA LEU A 241 -0.76 16.58 4.36
C LEU A 241 0.50 15.83 4.85
N TYR A 242 1.07 16.25 5.97
CA TYR A 242 2.27 15.61 6.50
C TYR A 242 1.99 14.21 7.06
N ILE A 243 0.85 14.01 7.71
CA ILE A 243 0.43 12.69 8.23
C ILE A 243 0.19 11.72 7.07
N TRP A 244 -0.47 12.18 6.01
CA TRP A 244 -0.62 11.45 4.76
C TRP A 244 0.73 11.04 4.16
N ALA A 245 1.68 11.98 4.09
CA ALA A 245 3.01 11.70 3.55
C ALA A 245 3.80 10.69 4.40
N ILE A 246 3.70 10.75 5.73
CA ILE A 246 4.29 9.75 6.63
C ILE A 246 3.66 8.37 6.42
N GLY A 247 2.33 8.30 6.23
CA GLY A 247 1.62 7.06 5.94
C GLY A 247 2.08 6.41 4.64
N ILE A 248 2.20 7.19 3.56
CA ILE A 248 2.70 6.70 2.27
C ILE A 248 4.16 6.27 2.38
N LEU A 249 4.98 7.02 3.10
CA LEU A 249 6.37 6.64 3.34
C LEU A 249 6.42 5.27 4.01
N ALA A 250 5.70 5.07 5.12
CA ALA A 250 5.68 3.78 5.81
C ALA A 250 5.18 2.63 4.91
N ALA A 251 4.17 2.88 4.06
CA ALA A 251 3.67 1.90 3.09
C ALA A 251 4.74 1.50 2.06
N GLY A 252 5.41 2.48 1.47
CA GLY A 252 6.51 2.28 0.54
C GLY A 252 7.86 1.95 1.19
N GLN A 253 7.90 1.62 2.47
CA GLN A 253 9.07 0.98 3.10
C GLN A 253 8.75 -0.48 3.40
N SER A 254 7.48 -0.75 3.77
CA SER A 254 7.00 -2.10 4.00
C SER A 254 7.02 -2.91 2.70
N SER A 255 6.70 -2.31 1.55
CA SER A 255 6.63 -3.01 0.27
C SER A 255 7.99 -3.54 -0.21
N THR A 256 9.08 -2.78 -0.06
CA THR A 256 10.38 -3.06 -0.71
C THR A 256 11.06 -4.16 0.06
N MET A 257 10.85 -4.19 1.36
CA MET A 257 11.22 -5.32 2.19
C MET A 257 10.45 -6.59 1.75
N THR A 258 9.13 -6.54 1.56
CA THR A 258 8.40 -7.73 1.08
C THR A 258 8.79 -8.16 -0.33
N GLY A 259 9.05 -7.20 -1.23
CA GLY A 259 9.48 -7.45 -2.61
C GLY A 259 10.85 -8.09 -2.69
N THR A 260 11.82 -7.60 -1.92
CA THR A 260 13.17 -8.16 -1.84
C THR A 260 13.17 -9.59 -1.28
N TYR A 261 12.42 -9.86 -0.22
CA TYR A 261 12.26 -11.23 0.29
C TYR A 261 11.56 -12.15 -0.68
N ALA A 262 10.45 -11.70 -1.28
CA ALA A 262 9.73 -12.49 -2.26
C ALA A 262 10.64 -12.83 -3.47
N GLY A 263 11.45 -11.88 -3.93
CA GLY A 263 12.44 -12.08 -4.98
C GLY A 263 13.51 -13.11 -4.60
N GLN A 264 14.09 -13.04 -3.40
CA GLN A 264 15.04 -14.05 -2.91
C GLN A 264 14.43 -15.46 -2.95
N PHE A 265 13.21 -15.64 -2.44
CA PHE A 265 12.54 -16.95 -2.42
C PHE A 265 12.08 -17.46 -3.79
N VAL A 266 11.90 -16.58 -4.76
CA VAL A 266 11.52 -16.94 -6.13
C VAL A 266 12.75 -17.33 -6.96
N MET A 267 13.91 -16.73 -6.66
CA MET A 267 15.19 -17.08 -7.28
C MET A 267 15.79 -18.39 -6.76
N GLU A 268 15.55 -18.75 -5.49
CA GLU A 268 15.97 -20.04 -4.87
C GLU A 268 15.09 -21.24 -5.27
#